data_AF-A0A0D0QFV4-F1
#
_entry.id   AF-A0A0D0QFV4-F1
#
_cell.length_a   1.000
_cell.length_b   1.000
_cell.length_c   1.000
_cell.angle_alpha   90.00
_cell.angle_beta   90.00
_cell.angle_gamma   90.00
#
_symmetry.space_group_name_H-M   'P 1'
#
loop_
_entity.id
_entity.type
_entity.pdbx_description
1 polymer ?
#
loop_
_entity_poly.entity_id
_entity_poly.type
_entity_poly.pdbx_seq_one_letter_code
_entity_poly.pdbx_strand_id
1 'polypeptide(L)'
;MRLALALCLAAAPALSEEWSERGTVTAEVDGLAQLWTTYDLSVGASGASPRMTDDTGSVRLSILGYRPGEPDAGEGRILLVGVLPDAAPGAAEEVRLALVGADLVGLRWETLPGAGTLHVTSLERAGDDGYGRARGDFAGRFCLADGDPEAATRDPNDCREVEGHFETEIRFDSM
;
A
#
# COMPACT_ATOMS: atom_id res chain seq x y z
N MET A 1 -56.04 30.93 5.43
CA MET A 1 -54.65 31.37 5.71
C MET A 1 -53.83 30.11 5.97
N ARG A 2 -53.08 29.62 4.98
CA ARG A 2 -52.25 28.40 5.09
C ARG A 2 -50.79 28.83 5.16
N LEU A 3 -50.15 28.65 6.31
CA LEU A 3 -48.70 28.84 6.47
C LEU A 3 -47.99 27.67 5.79
N ALA A 4 -47.20 27.97 4.77
CA ALA A 4 -46.25 27.03 4.18
C ALA A 4 -44.96 27.08 5.01
N LEU A 5 -44.64 25.98 5.68
CA LEU A 5 -43.39 25.80 6.41
C LEU A 5 -42.31 25.38 5.42
N ALA A 6 -41.40 26.29 5.09
CA ALA A 6 -40.23 25.99 4.26
C ALA A 6 -39.19 25.25 5.11
N LEU A 7 -39.08 23.94 4.93
CA LEU A 7 -37.97 23.14 5.46
C LEU A 7 -36.70 23.52 4.67
N CYS A 8 -35.83 24.33 5.27
CA CYS A 8 -34.45 24.41 4.82
C CYS A 8 -33.72 23.14 5.26
N LEU A 9 -33.57 22.16 4.36
CA LEU A 9 -32.56 21.12 4.51
C LEU A 9 -31.19 21.82 4.44
N ALA A 10 -30.57 22.07 5.58
CA ALA A 10 -29.15 22.34 5.62
C ALA A 10 -28.43 21.02 5.30
N ALA A 11 -27.79 20.93 4.13
CA ALA A 11 -26.83 19.86 3.87
C ALA A 11 -25.71 20.01 4.91
N ALA A 12 -25.61 19.05 5.83
CA ALA A 12 -24.44 18.97 6.68
C ALA A 12 -23.21 18.84 5.76
N PRO A 13 -22.12 19.59 5.99
CA PRO A 13 -20.89 19.32 5.27
C PRO A 13 -20.54 17.86 5.54
N ALA A 14 -20.43 17.06 4.47
CA ALA A 14 -19.73 15.80 4.58
C ALA A 14 -18.35 16.16 5.14
N LEU A 15 -18.05 15.70 6.35
CA LEU A 15 -16.69 15.74 6.86
C LEU A 15 -15.88 14.93 5.85
N SER A 16 -15.19 15.61 4.94
CA SER A 16 -14.19 14.95 4.13
C SER A 16 -13.16 14.46 5.12
N GLU A 17 -13.10 13.15 5.34
CA GLU A 17 -11.94 12.56 5.99
C GLU A 17 -10.74 12.96 5.13
N GLU A 18 -9.96 13.93 5.60
CA GLU A 18 -8.82 14.45 4.86
C GLU A 18 -7.70 13.42 4.90
N TRP A 19 -7.77 12.46 3.99
CA TRP A 19 -6.69 11.54 3.72
C TRP A 19 -5.48 12.34 3.22
N SER A 20 -4.42 12.34 4.02
CA SER A 20 -3.20 13.07 3.69
C SER A 20 -2.29 12.18 2.86
N GLU A 21 -1.92 12.65 1.66
CA GLU A 21 -0.90 12.01 0.82
C GLU A 21 0.45 11.99 1.54
N ARG A 22 1.14 10.84 1.49
CA ARG A 22 2.42 10.61 2.17
C ARG A 22 3.57 10.33 1.21
N GLY A 23 3.28 10.01 -0.05
CA GLY A 23 4.28 9.70 -1.04
C GLY A 23 3.74 8.85 -2.17
N THR A 24 4.65 8.19 -2.88
CA THR A 24 4.36 7.50 -4.12
C THR A 24 5.07 6.17 -4.21
N VAL A 25 4.46 5.23 -4.93
CA VAL A 25 5.07 4.01 -5.43
C VAL A 25 4.95 4.05 -6.94
N THR A 26 6.05 3.86 -7.66
CA THR A 26 6.03 3.73 -9.13
C THR A 26 6.64 2.40 -9.51
N ALA A 27 6.11 1.78 -10.55
CA ALA A 27 6.64 0.52 -11.07
C ALA A 27 6.36 0.37 -12.55
N GLU A 28 7.08 -0.53 -13.18
CA GLU A 28 6.74 -1.15 -14.45
C GLU A 28 6.16 -2.54 -14.16
N VAL A 29 4.99 -2.85 -14.72
CA VAL A 29 4.36 -4.19 -14.64
C VAL A 29 4.15 -4.68 -16.06
N ASP A 30 4.88 -5.73 -16.47
CA ASP A 30 4.93 -6.22 -17.87
C ASP A 30 5.17 -5.12 -18.91
N GLY A 31 6.12 -4.22 -18.67
CA GLY A 31 6.38 -3.10 -19.59
C GLY A 31 5.45 -1.90 -19.45
N LEU A 32 4.43 -1.97 -18.59
CA LEU A 32 3.46 -0.89 -18.40
C LEU A 32 3.75 -0.11 -17.12
N ALA A 33 4.02 1.19 -17.28
CA ALA A 33 4.20 2.10 -16.16
C ALA A 33 2.93 2.22 -15.30
N GLN A 34 3.10 2.15 -13.99
CA GLN A 34 2.06 2.27 -12.97
C GLN A 34 2.50 3.29 -11.91
N LEU A 35 1.51 3.98 -11.32
CA LEU A 35 1.69 4.94 -10.25
C LEU A 35 0.65 4.70 -9.17
N TRP A 36 1.12 4.64 -7.93
CA TRP A 36 0.29 4.63 -6.73
C TRP A 36 0.69 5.76 -5.78
N THR A 37 -0.27 6.22 -4.99
CA THR A 37 -0.10 7.20 -3.92
C THR A 37 -0.29 6.51 -2.58
N THR A 38 0.58 6.81 -1.62
CA THR A 38 0.43 6.34 -0.24
C THR A 38 -0.32 7.40 0.57
N TYR A 39 -1.16 6.94 1.51
CA TYR A 39 -1.98 7.82 2.34
C TYR A 39 -1.79 7.48 3.81
N ASP A 40 -1.99 8.46 4.68
CA ASP A 40 -2.17 8.20 6.10
C ASP A 40 -3.66 8.08 6.44
N LEU A 41 -4.03 6.87 6.85
CA LEU A 41 -5.39 6.46 7.20
C LEU A 41 -5.53 6.26 8.72
N SER A 42 -4.73 7.00 9.50
CA SER A 42 -4.70 6.98 10.97
C SER A 42 -6.06 7.24 11.63
N VAL A 43 -7.02 7.84 10.91
CA VAL A 43 -8.42 7.93 11.31
C VAL A 43 -9.22 6.83 10.61
N GLY A 44 -9.72 5.86 11.37
CA GLY A 44 -10.75 4.91 10.91
C GLY A 44 -10.27 3.60 10.25
N ALA A 45 -9.03 3.50 9.76
CA ALA A 45 -8.52 2.29 9.12
C ALA A 45 -7.14 1.87 9.67
N SER A 46 -7.15 1.14 10.78
CA SER A 46 -5.94 0.55 11.36
C SER A 46 -5.31 -0.46 10.40
N GLY A 47 -4.23 -0.06 9.72
CA GLY A 47 -3.36 -0.96 8.99
C GLY A 47 -3.03 -0.60 7.55
N ALA A 48 -3.53 0.54 7.07
CA ALA A 48 -3.36 0.94 5.68
C ALA A 48 -2.33 2.07 5.46
N SER A 49 -1.91 2.79 6.52
CA SER A 49 -0.79 3.74 6.43
C SER A 49 0.55 3.02 6.24
N PRO A 50 1.49 3.59 5.47
CA PRO A 50 2.88 3.12 5.44
C PRO A 50 3.49 3.13 6.84
N ARG A 51 4.09 2.02 7.26
CA ARG A 51 4.60 1.87 8.62
C ARG A 51 5.74 0.89 8.75
N MET A 52 6.51 1.08 9.81
CA MET A 52 7.45 0.14 10.37
C MET A 52 6.98 -0.28 11.76
N THR A 53 7.09 -1.57 12.08
CA THR A 53 6.70 -2.12 13.38
C THR A 53 7.81 -3.04 13.89
N ASP A 54 8.24 -2.85 15.13
CA ASP A 54 9.15 -3.79 15.80
C ASP A 54 8.43 -5.11 16.07
N ASP A 55 9.03 -6.22 15.64
CA ASP A 55 8.61 -7.59 15.89
C ASP A 55 9.76 -8.38 16.49
N THR A 56 9.91 -8.31 17.81
CA THR A 56 10.91 -9.07 18.60
C THR A 56 12.34 -8.95 18.09
N GLY A 57 12.78 -7.72 17.79
CA GLY A 57 14.15 -7.45 17.34
C GLY A 57 14.36 -7.55 15.83
N SER A 58 13.27 -7.55 15.06
CA SER A 58 13.25 -7.28 13.62
C SER A 58 12.24 -6.17 13.34
N VAL A 59 12.31 -5.53 12.16
CA VAL A 59 11.43 -4.43 11.80
C VAL A 59 10.63 -4.79 10.55
N ARG A 60 9.32 -4.93 10.69
CA ARG A 60 8.43 -5.15 9.56
C ARG A 60 8.05 -3.84 8.89
N LEU A 61 8.43 -3.67 7.63
CA LEU A 61 7.97 -2.59 6.76
C LEU A 61 6.69 -3.03 6.03
N SER A 62 5.68 -2.16 5.99
CA SER A 62 4.45 -2.33 5.24
C SER A 62 4.09 -1.04 4.53
N ILE A 63 4.01 -1.08 3.20
CA ILE A 63 3.62 0.05 2.34
C ILE A 63 2.41 -0.38 1.52
N LEU A 64 1.32 0.38 1.60
CA LEU A 64 0.14 0.20 0.77
C LEU A 64 -0.07 1.45 -0.09
N GLY A 65 -0.01 1.27 -1.40
CA GLY A 65 -0.27 2.29 -2.40
C GLY A 65 -1.65 2.12 -3.04
N TYR A 66 -2.29 3.24 -3.35
CA TYR A 66 -3.63 3.37 -3.93
C TYR A 66 -3.56 4.08 -5.28
N ARG A 67 -4.61 3.97 -6.10
CA ARG A 67 -4.73 4.82 -7.29
C ARG A 67 -4.72 6.30 -6.86
N PRO A 68 -4.06 7.21 -7.61
CA PRO A 68 -4.03 8.63 -7.27
C PRO A 68 -5.44 9.21 -7.10
N GLY A 69 -5.72 9.81 -5.94
CA GLY A 69 -7.01 10.40 -5.62
C GLY A 69 -8.09 9.41 -5.16
N GLU A 70 -7.76 8.13 -4.96
CA GLU A 70 -8.71 7.09 -4.56
C GLU A 70 -8.28 6.26 -3.31
N PRO A 71 -8.16 6.86 -2.10
CA PRO A 71 -7.67 6.13 -0.91
C PRO A 71 -8.65 5.10 -0.31
N ASP A 72 -9.91 5.11 -0.71
CA ASP A 72 -10.92 4.11 -0.35
C ASP A 72 -11.10 3.01 -1.40
N ALA A 73 -10.41 3.10 -2.54
CA ALA A 73 -10.50 2.06 -3.55
C ALA A 73 -10.11 0.71 -2.93
N GLY A 74 -11.02 -0.27 -3.03
CA GLY A 74 -10.74 -1.66 -2.63
C GLY A 74 -9.72 -2.37 -3.52
N GLU A 75 -9.22 -1.67 -4.52
CA GLU A 75 -8.92 -2.21 -5.83
C GLU A 75 -7.81 -1.37 -6.48
N GLY A 76 -7.04 -1.96 -7.39
CA GLY A 76 -5.93 -1.25 -8.04
C GLY A 76 -4.83 -0.81 -7.06
N ARG A 77 -4.65 -1.55 -5.95
CA ARG A 77 -3.68 -1.25 -4.89
C ARG A 77 -2.41 -2.06 -5.05
N ILE A 78 -1.30 -1.52 -4.57
CA ILE A 78 -0.04 -2.26 -4.42
C ILE A 78 0.34 -2.39 -2.95
N LEU A 79 0.68 -3.59 -2.51
CA LEU A 79 1.18 -3.88 -1.18
C LEU A 79 2.64 -4.32 -1.26
N LEU A 80 3.52 -3.66 -0.52
CA LEU A 80 4.91 -4.03 -0.32
C LEU A 80 5.12 -4.36 1.16
N VAL A 81 5.54 -5.58 1.46
CA VAL A 81 5.88 -6.01 2.82
C VAL A 81 7.26 -6.67 2.81
N GLY A 82 8.07 -6.36 3.81
CA GLY A 82 9.32 -7.06 4.07
C GLY A 82 9.79 -6.85 5.52
N VAL A 83 10.70 -7.70 5.97
CA VAL A 83 11.28 -7.70 7.32
C VAL A 83 12.74 -7.26 7.23
N LEU A 84 13.09 -6.18 7.92
CA LEU A 84 14.45 -5.71 8.07
C LEU A 84 15.05 -6.23 9.39
N PRO A 85 16.37 -6.44 9.47
CA PRO A 85 17.02 -6.83 10.72
C PRO A 85 16.95 -5.73 11.79
N ASP A 86 16.88 -4.46 11.37
CA ASP A 86 16.73 -3.29 12.23
C ASP A 86 16.05 -2.14 11.46
N ALA A 87 15.78 -1.02 12.15
CA ALA A 87 15.24 0.19 11.53
C ALA A 87 16.34 0.98 10.79
N ALA A 88 17.01 0.36 9.82
CA ALA A 88 18.03 0.96 8.98
C ALA A 88 17.85 0.58 7.50
N PRO A 89 18.47 1.34 6.57
CA PRO A 89 18.53 0.96 5.15
C PRO A 89 19.17 -0.42 4.96
N GLY A 90 18.63 -1.21 4.04
CA GLY A 90 19.09 -2.58 3.81
C GLY A 90 18.13 -3.40 2.95
N ALA A 91 18.57 -4.62 2.62
CA ALA A 91 17.71 -5.61 1.98
C ALA A 91 16.73 -6.19 3.02
N ALA A 92 15.46 -6.25 2.66
CA ALA A 92 14.44 -6.91 3.47
C ALA A 92 14.37 -8.41 3.16
N GLU A 93 14.05 -9.19 4.18
CA GLU A 93 13.70 -10.60 4.13
C GLU A 93 12.18 -10.78 4.13
N GLU A 94 11.71 -12.02 3.96
CA GLU A 94 10.28 -12.37 3.95
C GLU A 94 9.43 -11.45 3.02
N VAL A 95 10.00 -11.09 1.88
CA VAL A 95 9.40 -10.12 0.97
C VAL A 95 8.12 -10.67 0.37
N ARG A 96 7.04 -9.88 0.49
CA ARG A 96 5.77 -10.10 -0.18
C ARG A 96 5.36 -8.84 -0.91
N LEU A 97 5.22 -8.97 -2.23
CA LEU A 97 4.63 -7.95 -3.07
C LEU A 97 3.25 -8.45 -3.51
N ALA A 98 2.24 -7.57 -3.57
CA ALA A 98 0.94 -7.93 -4.13
C ALA A 98 0.27 -6.76 -4.88
N LEU A 99 -0.48 -7.09 -5.94
CA LEU A 99 -1.45 -6.21 -6.57
C LEU A 99 -2.85 -6.70 -6.22
N VAL A 100 -3.69 -5.79 -5.70
CA VAL A 100 -5.08 -6.09 -5.35
C VAL A 100 -5.97 -5.60 -6.49
N GLY A 101 -6.66 -6.52 -7.17
CA GLY A 101 -7.41 -6.27 -8.39
C GLY A 101 -8.65 -5.38 -8.24
N ALA A 102 -9.16 -4.92 -9.38
CA ALA A 102 -10.10 -3.82 -9.59
C ALA A 102 -11.60 -4.13 -9.34
N ASP A 103 -11.96 -5.14 -8.55
CA ASP A 103 -13.37 -5.48 -8.29
C ASP A 103 -13.47 -6.15 -6.91
N LEU A 104 -14.65 -6.28 -6.31
CA LEU A 104 -14.86 -7.04 -5.06
C LEU A 104 -14.51 -8.55 -5.19
N VAL A 105 -14.13 -8.99 -6.40
CA VAL A 105 -13.61 -10.32 -6.79
C VAL A 105 -12.29 -10.18 -7.60
N GLY A 106 -11.67 -9.00 -7.59
CA GLY A 106 -10.56 -8.63 -8.45
C GLY A 106 -9.32 -9.45 -8.17
N LEU A 107 -8.82 -10.09 -9.23
CA LEU A 107 -7.68 -11.02 -9.19
C LEU A 107 -6.57 -10.50 -8.29
N ARG A 108 -6.25 -11.29 -7.27
CA ARG A 108 -5.11 -10.98 -6.40
C ARG A 108 -3.87 -11.56 -7.05
N TRP A 109 -2.92 -10.69 -7.35
CA TRP A 109 -1.61 -11.11 -7.80
C TRP A 109 -0.62 -10.94 -6.68
N GLU A 110 0.20 -11.95 -6.42
CA GLU A 110 1.22 -11.89 -5.38
C GLU A 110 2.50 -12.59 -5.81
N THR A 111 3.62 -12.16 -5.23
CA THR A 111 4.88 -12.87 -5.40
C THR A 111 4.83 -14.21 -4.67
N LEU A 112 5.32 -15.26 -5.33
CA LEU A 112 5.63 -16.51 -4.65
C LEU A 112 6.64 -16.26 -3.50
N PRO A 113 6.63 -17.07 -2.43
CA PRO A 113 7.60 -16.95 -1.35
C PRO A 113 9.04 -16.92 -1.88
N GLY A 114 9.80 -15.88 -1.54
CA GLY A 114 11.19 -15.70 -1.98
C GLY A 114 11.39 -15.24 -3.43
N ALA A 115 10.31 -14.98 -4.18
CA ALA A 115 10.38 -14.51 -5.58
C ALA A 115 10.28 -12.99 -5.73
N GLY A 116 10.37 -12.25 -4.62
CA GLY A 116 10.42 -10.79 -4.59
C GLY A 116 11.68 -10.29 -3.88
N THR A 117 12.15 -9.12 -4.28
CA THR A 117 13.18 -8.35 -3.60
C THR A 117 12.60 -7.02 -3.15
N LEU A 118 13.06 -6.54 -1.99
CA LEU A 118 12.74 -5.22 -1.47
C LEU A 118 14.00 -4.70 -0.79
N HIS A 119 14.47 -3.54 -1.22
CA HIS A 119 15.68 -2.93 -0.71
C HIS A 119 15.39 -1.48 -0.31
N VAL A 120 15.51 -1.19 0.98
CA VAL A 120 15.36 0.17 1.52
C VAL A 120 16.68 0.89 1.32
N THR A 121 16.71 1.90 0.46
CA THR A 121 17.91 2.68 0.14
C THR A 121 18.13 3.86 1.07
N SER A 122 17.05 4.39 1.66
CA SER A 122 17.10 5.53 2.58
C SER A 122 16.00 5.41 3.63
N LEU A 123 16.36 5.72 4.87
CA LEU A 123 15.46 5.74 6.01
C LEU A 123 15.85 6.90 6.92
N GLU A 124 14.98 7.88 7.04
CA GLU A 124 15.21 9.12 7.81
C GLU A 124 14.11 9.26 8.85
N ARG A 125 14.44 9.27 10.15
CA ARG A 125 13.47 9.51 11.22
C ARG A 125 13.33 11.02 11.45
N ALA A 126 12.10 11.54 11.40
CA ALA A 126 11.81 12.95 11.61
C ALA A 126 11.56 13.21 13.11
N GLY A 127 12.63 13.51 13.85
CA GLY A 127 12.54 13.91 15.26
C GLY A 127 11.73 12.95 16.14
N ASP A 128 10.96 13.52 17.08
CA ASP A 128 10.21 12.78 18.11
C ASP A 128 8.75 12.48 17.71
N ASP A 129 8.32 12.84 16.50
CA ASP A 129 6.91 12.80 16.09
C ASP A 129 6.42 11.39 15.66
N GLY A 130 7.30 10.39 15.70
CA GLY A 130 6.97 9.01 15.31
C GLY A 130 6.82 8.80 13.80
N TYR A 131 7.18 9.79 12.98
CA TYR A 131 7.19 9.70 11.53
C TYR A 131 8.60 9.83 10.96
N GLY A 132 8.76 9.46 9.70
CA GLY A 132 9.97 9.72 8.92
C GLY A 132 9.78 9.36 7.47
N ARG A 133 10.84 9.36 6.67
CA ARG A 133 10.79 9.09 5.24
C ARG A 133 11.57 7.82 4.91
N ALA A 134 10.98 6.99 4.05
CA ALA A 134 11.63 5.82 3.49
C ALA A 134 11.67 5.90 1.97
N ARG A 135 12.78 5.46 1.38
CA ARG A 135 12.93 5.22 -0.06
C ARG A 135 13.49 3.84 -0.29
N GLY A 136 13.17 3.24 -1.42
CA GLY A 136 13.72 1.95 -1.78
C GLY A 136 13.22 1.45 -3.11
N ASP A 137 13.76 0.30 -3.49
CA ASP A 137 13.50 -0.38 -4.75
C ASP A 137 12.89 -1.75 -4.46
N PHE A 138 12.09 -2.24 -5.38
CA PHE A 138 11.52 -3.59 -5.32
C PHE A 138 11.44 -4.19 -6.70
N ALA A 139 11.58 -5.50 -6.78
CA ALA A 139 11.37 -6.25 -7.99
C ALA A 139 10.83 -7.63 -7.69
N GLY A 140 10.27 -8.29 -8.69
CA GLY A 140 9.83 -9.67 -8.54
C GLY A 140 8.92 -10.11 -9.65
N ARG A 141 8.16 -11.16 -9.37
CA ARG A 141 7.20 -11.72 -10.30
C ARG A 141 5.87 -12.01 -9.62
N PHE A 142 4.83 -11.30 -10.03
CA PHE A 142 3.47 -11.47 -9.57
C PHE A 142 2.82 -12.67 -10.27
N CYS A 143 2.36 -13.65 -9.52
CA CYS A 143 1.53 -14.73 -10.06
C CYS A 143 0.13 -14.62 -9.46
N LEU A 144 -0.85 -15.26 -10.09
CA LEU A 144 -2.20 -15.36 -9.52
C LEU A 144 -2.13 -16.04 -8.14
N ALA A 145 -2.77 -15.44 -7.14
CA ALA A 145 -2.81 -15.99 -5.80
C ALA A 145 -3.68 -17.28 -5.76
N ASP A 146 -3.26 -18.25 -4.96
CA ASP A 146 -4.03 -19.47 -4.73
C ASP A 146 -5.40 -19.15 -4.11
N GLY A 147 -6.43 -19.88 -4.53
CA GLY A 147 -7.80 -19.73 -4.01
C GLY A 147 -8.63 -18.65 -4.70
N ASP A 148 -8.10 -18.01 -5.73
CA ASP A 148 -8.89 -17.17 -6.62
C ASP A 148 -9.82 -18.05 -7.49
N PRO A 149 -11.15 -17.86 -7.43
CA PRO A 149 -12.10 -18.69 -8.17
C PRO A 149 -11.94 -18.57 -9.69
N GLU A 150 -11.37 -17.48 -10.19
CA GLU A 150 -11.08 -17.31 -11.62
C GLU A 150 -9.73 -17.91 -12.01
N ALA A 151 -8.79 -18.09 -11.07
CA ALA A 151 -7.49 -18.71 -11.34
C ALA A 151 -7.62 -20.16 -11.86
N ALA A 152 -8.67 -20.88 -11.48
CA ALA A 152 -8.94 -22.24 -11.97
C ALA A 152 -9.15 -22.31 -13.50
N THR A 153 -9.46 -21.19 -14.14
CA THR A 153 -9.68 -21.10 -15.60
C THR A 153 -8.52 -20.46 -16.36
N ARG A 154 -7.50 -19.98 -15.66
CA ARG A 154 -6.32 -19.33 -16.24
C ARG A 154 -5.09 -20.22 -16.20
N ASP A 155 -4.09 -19.84 -16.98
CA ASP A 155 -2.78 -20.49 -16.92
C ASP A 155 -2.14 -20.17 -15.56
N PRO A 156 -1.84 -21.17 -14.72
CA PRO A 156 -1.15 -20.95 -13.44
C PRO A 156 0.28 -20.40 -13.61
N ASN A 157 0.81 -20.41 -14.84
CA ASN A 157 2.09 -19.80 -15.19
C ASN A 157 1.95 -18.36 -15.73
N ASP A 158 0.73 -17.82 -15.80
CA ASP A 158 0.51 -16.41 -16.09
C ASP A 158 1.03 -15.60 -14.91
N CYS A 159 2.27 -15.15 -15.05
CA CYS A 159 2.95 -14.32 -14.07
C CYS A 159 3.52 -13.09 -14.75
N ARG A 160 3.51 -11.98 -14.01
CA ARG A 160 3.88 -10.65 -14.48
C ARG A 160 5.16 -10.19 -13.82
N GLU A 161 6.10 -9.67 -14.60
CA GLU A 161 7.30 -9.06 -14.03
C GLU A 161 6.96 -7.69 -13.44
N VAL A 162 7.58 -7.37 -12.31
CA VAL A 162 7.46 -6.07 -11.66
C VAL A 162 8.82 -5.56 -11.23
N GLU A 163 9.09 -4.29 -11.51
CA GLU A 163 10.23 -3.54 -11.01
C GLU A 163 9.79 -2.12 -10.70
N GLY A 164 10.20 -1.58 -9.55
CA GLY A 164 9.75 -0.26 -9.13
C GLY A 164 10.53 0.31 -7.96
N HIS A 165 10.13 1.51 -7.57
CA HIS A 165 10.66 2.20 -6.40
C HIS A 165 9.54 2.89 -5.64
N PHE A 166 9.80 3.16 -4.36
CA PHE A 166 8.92 3.92 -3.50
C PHE A 166 9.66 5.07 -2.85
N GLU A 167 8.93 6.17 -2.61
CA GLU A 167 9.32 7.26 -1.73
C GLU A 167 8.07 7.65 -0.92
N THR A 168 8.10 7.42 0.38
CA THR A 168 6.94 7.70 1.24
C THR A 168 7.35 8.10 2.63
N GLU A 169 6.55 8.97 3.24
CA GLU A 169 6.53 9.09 4.69
C GLU A 169 6.00 7.79 5.29
N ILE A 170 6.60 7.37 6.40
CA ILE A 170 6.28 6.15 7.14
C ILE A 170 6.10 6.50 8.62
N ARG A 171 5.20 5.76 9.27
CA ARG A 171 5.04 5.81 10.72
C ARG A 171 5.89 4.74 11.40
N PHE A 172 6.55 5.07 12.49
CA PHE A 172 7.30 4.15 13.32
C PHE A 172 6.46 3.72 14.52
N ASP A 173 5.80 2.56 14.41
CA ASP A 173 4.93 2.03 15.45
C ASP A 173 5.74 1.21 16.46
N SER A 174 5.62 1.55 17.74
CA SER A 174 6.18 0.80 18.88
C SER A 174 7.70 0.55 18.81
N MET A 175 8.46 1.51 18.26
CA MET A 175 9.94 1.47 18.20
C MET A 175 10.63 2.45 19.14
#